data_AF-A0A9X1JL89-F1
#
_entry.id   AF-A0A9X1JL89-F1
#
_cell.length_a   1.000
_cell.length_b   1.000
_cell.length_c   1.000
_cell.angle_alpha   90.00
_cell.angle_beta   90.00
_cell.angle_gamma   90.00
#
_symmetry.space_group_name_H-M   'P 1'
#
loop_
_entity.id
_entity.type
_entity.pdbx_description
1 polymer ?
#
loop_
_entity_poly.entity_id
_entity_poly.type
_entity_poly.pdbx_seq_one_letter_code
_entity_poly.pdbx_strand_id
1 'polypeptide(L)'
;MAFLRSILVLFAVLLPGALAAQEAAEATPVKRIALSFDDTPRFEGALYSDDERSIRLIAALHDGDVKQAAFFLNPGKLAEKPGGHARIAAYVAAGHVIANHTFSHPQLRDTDAQAYINDIGRAAKWLDGRDGNRPWFRFPFLDEGGKDKVKRDAIRTALDELGLTNGYVTIDASDWFYDSEFSKSMRAGKSVNIDAMKELFVESHVGAAEVYDRIARDTLGRSPAHVMLLHESDLTVLALPDLIKALKADGWEFITADEAYADPIAKEMPDVPFSQGTLTEMIAWERGMPAPRWYGRNDTRIAGLLFRERVLGEAPEPEE
;
A
#
# COMPACT_ATOMS: atom_id res chain seq x y z
N MET A 1 62.10 -57.19 -50.77
CA MET A 1 60.64 -57.01 -51.00
C MET A 1 59.99 -56.62 -49.67
N ALA A 2 58.99 -55.73 -49.73
CA ALA A 2 58.15 -55.20 -48.63
C ALA A 2 58.83 -54.12 -47.73
N PHE A 3 58.69 -52.82 -48.03
CA PHE A 3 57.57 -51.87 -47.83
C PHE A 3 57.55 -51.14 -46.46
N LEU A 4 57.89 -49.84 -46.55
CA LEU A 4 57.60 -48.68 -45.69
C LEU A 4 56.43 -48.82 -44.70
N ARG A 5 56.60 -48.28 -43.48
CA ARG A 5 55.62 -47.38 -42.83
C ARG A 5 56.33 -46.34 -41.95
N SER A 6 56.21 -45.07 -42.34
CA SER A 6 56.62 -43.89 -41.58
C SER A 6 55.69 -43.65 -40.40
N ILE A 7 56.24 -43.33 -39.22
CA ILE A 7 55.48 -42.86 -38.06
C ILE A 7 55.74 -41.37 -37.90
N LEU A 8 54.69 -40.57 -38.09
CA LEU A 8 54.66 -39.13 -37.82
C LEU A 8 54.31 -38.95 -36.34
N VAL A 9 55.19 -38.31 -35.56
CA VAL A 9 54.91 -37.96 -34.16
C VAL A 9 54.31 -36.55 -34.14
N LEU A 10 53.04 -36.44 -33.77
CA LEU A 10 52.34 -35.17 -33.57
C LEU A 10 52.53 -34.71 -32.11
N PHE A 11 53.17 -33.56 -31.90
CA PHE A 11 53.17 -32.87 -30.61
C PHE A 11 51.85 -32.13 -30.43
N ALA A 12 51.03 -32.54 -29.45
CA ALA A 12 49.85 -31.81 -29.04
C ALA A 12 50.24 -30.71 -28.05
N VAL A 13 50.04 -29.45 -28.44
CA VAL A 13 50.16 -28.28 -27.55
C VAL A 13 48.86 -28.14 -26.78
N LEU A 14 48.91 -28.36 -25.46
CA LEU A 14 47.81 -28.11 -24.53
C LEU A 14 47.77 -26.60 -24.21
N LEU A 15 46.75 -25.90 -24.73
CA LEU A 15 46.39 -24.55 -24.31
C LEU A 15 45.53 -24.63 -23.04
N PRO A 16 45.84 -23.86 -21.97
CA PRO A 16 44.98 -23.79 -20.80
C PRO A 16 43.72 -22.97 -21.14
N GLY A 17 42.55 -23.64 -21.11
CA GLY A 17 41.25 -22.99 -21.26
C GLY A 17 40.95 -22.13 -20.03
N ALA A 18 40.89 -20.81 -20.21
CA ALA A 18 40.34 -19.90 -19.22
C ALA A 18 38.82 -20.13 -19.13
N LEU A 19 38.36 -20.71 -18.03
CA LEU A 19 36.94 -20.77 -17.69
C LEU A 19 36.53 -19.34 -17.29
N ALA A 20 35.95 -18.59 -18.23
CA ALA A 20 35.28 -17.35 -17.91
C ALA A 20 34.03 -17.70 -17.10
N ALA A 21 34.07 -17.44 -15.78
CA ALA A 21 32.87 -17.43 -14.96
C ALA A 21 31.98 -16.29 -15.47
N GLN A 22 30.90 -16.65 -16.15
CA GLN A 22 29.87 -15.69 -16.52
C GLN A 22 29.10 -15.37 -15.24
N GLU A 23 29.41 -14.23 -14.63
CA GLU A 23 28.53 -13.62 -13.63
C GLU A 23 27.16 -13.47 -14.29
N ALA A 24 26.21 -14.33 -13.89
CA ALA A 24 24.81 -14.09 -14.19
C ALA A 24 24.49 -12.75 -13.53
N ALA A 25 24.19 -11.73 -14.35
CA ALA A 25 23.62 -10.50 -13.83
C ALA A 25 22.40 -10.88 -13.01
N GLU A 26 22.45 -10.71 -11.69
CA GLU A 26 21.29 -10.85 -10.83
C GLU A 26 20.23 -9.90 -11.41
N ALA A 27 19.17 -10.47 -11.98
CA ALA A 27 18.04 -9.69 -12.44
C ALA A 27 17.58 -8.84 -11.24
N THR A 28 17.56 -7.52 -11.41
CA THR A 28 17.03 -6.63 -10.37
C THR A 28 15.64 -7.13 -9.99
N PRO A 29 15.38 -7.42 -8.71
CA PRO A 29 14.08 -7.93 -8.28
C PRO A 29 12.98 -7.00 -8.79
N VAL A 30 11.97 -7.57 -9.46
CA VAL A 30 10.84 -6.79 -9.98
C VAL A 30 10.04 -6.27 -8.78
N LYS A 31 10.02 -4.95 -8.60
CA LYS A 31 9.22 -4.27 -7.58
C LYS A 31 7.77 -4.26 -8.07
N ARG A 32 6.86 -4.91 -7.34
CA ARG A 32 5.45 -5.06 -7.74
C ARG A 32 4.55 -4.39 -6.72
N ILE A 33 3.52 -3.68 -7.18
CA ILE A 33 2.63 -2.90 -6.31
C ILE A 33 1.18 -2.96 -6.75
N ALA A 34 0.27 -3.20 -5.80
CA ALA A 34 -1.16 -2.98 -5.95
C ALA A 34 -1.57 -1.74 -5.14
N LEU A 35 -2.59 -1.03 -5.63
CA LEU A 35 -3.19 0.11 -4.93
C LEU A 35 -4.41 -0.34 -4.13
N SER A 36 -4.54 0.18 -2.91
CA SER A 36 -5.73 0.02 -2.09
C SER A 36 -6.23 1.35 -1.55
N PHE A 37 -7.54 1.50 -1.43
CA PHE A 37 -8.23 2.70 -0.97
C PHE A 37 -9.09 2.40 0.24
N ASP A 38 -8.70 2.96 1.38
CA ASP A 38 -9.43 2.82 2.65
C ASP A 38 -10.49 3.91 2.81
N ASP A 39 -11.35 3.70 3.81
CA ASP A 39 -12.45 4.59 4.17
C ASP A 39 -13.41 4.90 3.01
N THR A 40 -13.78 3.91 2.19
CA THR A 40 -14.73 4.14 1.09
C THR A 40 -16.17 3.91 1.57
N PRO A 41 -17.09 4.90 1.51
CA PRO A 41 -16.91 6.26 0.99
C PRO A 41 -16.21 7.19 2.00
N ARG A 42 -15.31 8.04 1.48
CA ARG A 42 -14.55 9.01 2.29
C ARG A 42 -15.43 10.22 2.63
N PHE A 43 -15.02 10.98 3.65
CA PHE A 43 -15.64 12.27 3.94
C PHE A 43 -15.43 13.28 2.79
N GLU A 44 -16.21 14.36 2.80
CA GLU A 44 -16.14 15.39 1.76
C GLU A 44 -14.82 16.17 1.82
N GLY A 45 -14.17 16.31 0.67
CA GLY A 45 -12.93 17.06 0.52
C GLY A 45 -13.16 18.57 0.37
N ALA A 46 -12.17 19.28 -0.18
CA ALA A 46 -12.20 20.74 -0.35
C ALA A 46 -12.26 21.20 -1.83
N LEU A 47 -12.09 20.27 -2.78
CA LEU A 47 -11.99 20.51 -4.22
C LEU A 47 -13.10 19.84 -5.01
N TYR A 48 -13.46 18.59 -4.68
CA TYR A 48 -14.34 17.78 -5.50
C TYR A 48 -15.56 17.32 -4.71
N SER A 49 -16.71 17.26 -5.38
CA SER A 49 -17.82 16.46 -4.87
C SER A 49 -17.46 14.97 -4.84
N ASP A 50 -18.18 14.18 -4.04
CA ASP A 50 -17.94 12.73 -3.96
C ASP A 50 -18.05 12.05 -5.34
N ASP A 51 -18.98 12.48 -6.20
CA ASP A 51 -19.15 11.91 -7.55
C ASP A 51 -17.99 12.28 -8.48
N GLU A 52 -17.56 13.54 -8.48
CA GLU A 52 -16.41 13.97 -9.28
C GLU A 52 -15.14 13.24 -8.85
N ARG A 53 -14.95 13.03 -7.55
CA ARG A 53 -13.81 12.31 -7.01
C ARG A 53 -13.78 10.86 -7.50
N SER A 54 -14.90 10.13 -7.41
CA SER A 54 -14.95 8.75 -7.91
C SER A 54 -14.74 8.65 -9.42
N ILE A 55 -15.34 9.57 -10.22
CA ILE A 55 -15.16 9.61 -11.67
C ILE A 55 -13.67 9.81 -12.03
N ARG A 56 -13.03 10.79 -11.38
CA ARG A 56 -11.61 11.09 -11.60
C ARG A 56 -10.70 9.96 -11.14
N LEU A 57 -11.02 9.30 -10.02
CA LEU A 57 -10.26 8.17 -9.51
C LEU A 57 -10.28 7.00 -10.51
N ILE A 58 -11.46 6.62 -10.99
CA ILE A 58 -11.61 5.55 -12.00
C ILE A 58 -10.83 5.89 -13.27
N ALA A 59 -10.95 7.13 -13.76
CA ALA A 59 -10.23 7.58 -14.95
C ALA A 59 -8.71 7.52 -14.74
N ALA A 60 -8.20 8.00 -13.60
CA ALA A 60 -6.77 7.97 -13.29
C ALA A 60 -6.21 6.54 -13.20
N LEU A 61 -6.95 5.60 -12.61
CA LEU A 61 -6.57 4.19 -12.56
C LEU A 61 -6.58 3.56 -13.96
N HIS A 62 -7.61 3.81 -14.76
CA HIS A 62 -7.71 3.34 -16.14
C HIS A 62 -6.57 3.87 -17.02
N ASP A 63 -6.37 5.18 -17.06
CA ASP A 63 -5.37 5.84 -17.90
C ASP A 63 -3.94 5.51 -17.44
N GLY A 64 -3.79 5.24 -16.14
CA GLY A 64 -2.57 4.74 -15.53
C GLY A 64 -2.31 3.26 -15.77
N ASP A 65 -3.18 2.54 -16.49
CA ASP A 65 -3.10 1.10 -16.73
C ASP A 65 -3.12 0.24 -15.45
N VAL A 66 -3.76 0.73 -14.38
CA VAL A 66 -3.95 -0.01 -13.13
C VAL A 66 -5.21 -0.87 -13.25
N LYS A 67 -5.02 -2.16 -13.54
CA LYS A 67 -6.11 -3.09 -13.90
C LYS A 67 -7.11 -3.34 -12.78
N GLN A 68 -6.65 -3.38 -11.53
CA GLN A 68 -7.49 -3.65 -10.37
C GLN A 68 -6.87 -3.02 -9.13
N ALA A 69 -7.66 -2.19 -8.42
CA ALA A 69 -7.38 -1.73 -7.07
C ALA A 69 -8.38 -2.35 -6.08
N ALA A 70 -8.04 -2.34 -4.79
CA ALA A 70 -8.96 -2.76 -3.73
C ALA A 70 -9.56 -1.56 -3.00
N PHE A 71 -10.86 -1.58 -2.74
CA PHE A 71 -11.58 -0.55 -1.97
C PHE A 71 -12.11 -1.17 -0.68
N PHE A 72 -11.60 -0.71 0.46
CA PHE A 72 -11.99 -1.18 1.78
C PHE A 72 -13.13 -0.30 2.31
N LEU A 73 -14.31 -0.92 2.42
CA LEU A 73 -15.57 -0.21 2.60
C LEU A 73 -15.98 -0.06 4.06
N ASN A 74 -16.59 1.07 4.39
CA ASN A 74 -17.39 1.27 5.61
C ASN A 74 -18.89 1.41 5.28
N PRO A 75 -19.63 0.30 5.17
CA PRO A 75 -21.03 0.36 4.76
C PRO A 75 -21.93 1.24 5.63
N GLY A 76 -21.60 1.43 6.92
CA GLY A 76 -22.36 2.29 7.82
C GLY A 76 -22.33 3.77 7.46
N LYS A 77 -21.31 4.21 6.72
CA LYS A 77 -21.17 5.59 6.26
C LYS A 77 -21.97 5.88 4.98
N LEU A 78 -22.54 4.85 4.33
CA LEU A 78 -23.25 5.04 3.05
C LEU A 78 -24.56 5.80 3.16
N ALA A 79 -25.25 5.72 4.29
CA ALA A 79 -26.51 6.45 4.50
C ALA A 79 -26.30 7.98 4.53
N GLU A 80 -25.11 8.42 4.92
CA GLU A 80 -24.70 9.82 4.99
C GLU A 80 -24.23 10.36 3.62
N LYS A 81 -24.17 9.48 2.62
CA LYS A 81 -23.51 9.72 1.34
C LYS A 81 -24.46 9.44 0.18
N PRO A 82 -25.28 10.43 -0.24
CA PRO A 82 -26.13 10.31 -1.43
C PRO A 82 -25.31 9.84 -2.63
N GLY A 83 -25.80 8.81 -3.34
CA GLY A 83 -25.09 8.20 -4.47
C GLY A 83 -23.99 7.18 -4.09
N GLY A 84 -23.67 6.97 -2.80
CA GLY A 84 -22.57 6.11 -2.37
C GLY A 84 -22.66 4.66 -2.87
N HIS A 85 -23.88 4.08 -2.90
CA HIS A 85 -24.09 2.74 -3.46
C HIS A 85 -23.78 2.68 -4.96
N ALA A 86 -24.12 3.73 -5.71
CA ALA A 86 -23.83 3.81 -7.15
C ALA A 86 -22.34 4.00 -7.40
N ARG A 87 -21.64 4.79 -6.57
CA ARG A 87 -20.18 4.95 -6.64
C ARG A 87 -19.45 3.62 -6.39
N ILE A 88 -19.86 2.86 -5.38
CA ILE A 88 -19.31 1.50 -5.14
C ILE A 88 -19.53 0.60 -6.35
N ALA A 89 -20.75 0.59 -6.90
CA ALA A 89 -21.04 -0.19 -8.11
C ALA A 89 -20.18 0.25 -9.31
N ALA A 90 -19.87 1.54 -9.44
CA ALA A 90 -19.01 2.06 -10.49
C ALA A 90 -17.56 1.57 -10.36
N TYR A 91 -17.00 1.50 -9.14
CA TYR A 91 -15.67 0.90 -8.93
C TYR A 91 -15.64 -0.56 -9.35
N VAL A 92 -16.65 -1.34 -8.97
CA VAL A 92 -16.76 -2.76 -9.36
C VAL A 92 -16.91 -2.91 -10.88
N ALA A 93 -17.76 -2.08 -11.51
CA ALA A 93 -17.95 -2.08 -12.96
C ALA A 93 -16.67 -1.70 -13.73
N ALA A 94 -15.79 -0.89 -13.12
CA ALA A 94 -14.47 -0.56 -13.65
C ALA A 94 -13.42 -1.68 -13.47
N GLY A 95 -13.78 -2.81 -12.87
CA GLY A 95 -12.91 -3.97 -12.66
C GLY A 95 -12.18 -3.98 -11.32
N HIS A 96 -12.50 -3.07 -10.41
CA HIS A 96 -11.92 -3.02 -9.07
C HIS A 96 -12.68 -3.93 -8.08
N VAL A 97 -12.05 -4.22 -6.96
CA VAL A 97 -12.60 -5.13 -5.93
C VAL A 97 -12.94 -4.38 -4.65
N ILE A 98 -13.88 -4.91 -3.89
CA ILE A 98 -14.35 -4.33 -2.63
C ILE A 98 -14.10 -5.30 -1.48
N ALA A 99 -13.83 -4.76 -0.29
CA ALA A 99 -13.48 -5.53 0.89
C ALA A 99 -13.97 -4.86 2.18
N ASN A 100 -13.84 -5.57 3.31
CA ASN A 100 -14.37 -5.16 4.61
C ASN A 100 -13.41 -4.21 5.34
N HIS A 101 -13.90 -3.06 5.80
CA HIS A 101 -13.13 -2.13 6.64
C HIS A 101 -13.80 -1.82 7.97
N THR A 102 -14.58 -2.77 8.50
CA THR A 102 -15.62 -2.58 9.53
C THR A 102 -16.81 -1.76 9.03
N PHE A 103 -17.94 -1.81 9.74
CA PHE A 103 -19.15 -1.09 9.36
C PHE A 103 -19.06 0.40 9.70
N SER A 104 -18.50 0.75 10.86
CA SER A 104 -18.49 2.11 11.40
C SER A 104 -17.10 2.75 11.55
N HIS A 105 -16.03 2.04 11.19
CA HIS A 105 -14.64 2.49 11.31
C HIS A 105 -14.17 2.78 12.77
N PRO A 106 -14.45 1.92 13.76
CA PRO A 106 -13.90 2.09 15.10
C PRO A 106 -12.41 1.69 15.13
N GLN A 107 -11.64 2.29 16.03
CA GLN A 107 -10.26 1.87 16.30
C GLN A 107 -10.24 0.73 17.32
N LEU A 108 -9.56 -0.38 17.02
CA LEU A 108 -9.63 -1.59 17.85
C LEU A 108 -9.07 -1.39 19.27
N ARG A 109 -7.95 -0.67 19.42
CA ARG A 109 -7.36 -0.46 20.76
C ARG A 109 -8.35 0.19 21.73
N ASP A 110 -9.22 1.07 21.23
CA ASP A 110 -10.21 1.84 22.00
C ASP A 110 -11.61 1.22 21.98
N THR A 111 -11.77 0.06 21.35
CA THR A 111 -13.05 -0.65 21.24
C THR A 111 -13.00 -1.98 22.00
N ASP A 112 -14.12 -2.38 22.57
CA ASP A 112 -14.30 -3.73 23.11
C ASP A 112 -14.20 -4.78 21.99
N ALA A 113 -13.56 -5.92 22.26
CA ALA A 113 -13.29 -6.94 21.24
C ALA A 113 -14.59 -7.48 20.62
N GLN A 114 -15.61 -7.76 21.44
CA GLN A 114 -16.88 -8.30 20.94
C GLN A 114 -17.66 -7.25 20.16
N ALA A 115 -17.66 -5.99 20.62
CA ALA A 115 -18.26 -4.90 19.86
C ALA A 115 -17.61 -4.73 18.49
N TYR A 116 -16.27 -4.84 18.43
CA TYR A 116 -15.52 -4.78 17.18
C TYR A 116 -15.85 -5.95 16.24
N ILE A 117 -15.88 -7.20 16.75
CA ILE A 117 -16.29 -8.39 15.98
C ILE A 117 -17.70 -8.23 15.40
N ASN A 118 -18.63 -7.71 16.19
CA ASN A 118 -19.99 -7.42 15.72
C ASN A 118 -19.99 -6.38 14.58
N ASP A 119 -19.12 -5.38 14.65
CA ASP A 119 -19.00 -4.35 13.62
C ASP A 119 -18.39 -4.90 12.31
N ILE A 120 -17.39 -5.79 12.41
CA ILE A 120 -16.87 -6.58 11.28
C ILE A 120 -18.01 -7.38 10.63
N GLY A 121 -18.79 -8.11 11.44
CA GLY A 121 -19.89 -8.96 10.97
C GLY A 121 -21.00 -8.17 10.27
N ARG A 122 -21.29 -6.95 10.71
CA ARG A 122 -22.25 -6.05 10.03
C ARG A 122 -21.77 -5.65 8.64
N ALA A 123 -20.49 -5.32 8.49
CA ALA A 123 -19.91 -5.02 7.18
C ALA A 123 -19.84 -6.27 6.29
N ALA A 124 -19.44 -7.42 6.84
CA ALA A 124 -19.40 -8.69 6.12
C ALA A 124 -20.78 -9.06 5.57
N LYS A 125 -21.83 -8.94 6.39
CA LYS A 125 -23.22 -9.15 5.96
C LYS A 125 -23.67 -8.20 4.85
N TRP A 126 -23.20 -6.95 4.86
CA TRP A 126 -23.52 -6.01 3.79
C TRP A 126 -22.80 -6.38 2.48
N LEU A 127 -21.55 -6.86 2.57
CA LEU A 127 -20.71 -7.26 1.43
C LEU A 127 -21.11 -8.62 0.82
N ASP A 128 -21.75 -9.48 1.60
CA ASP A 128 -22.15 -10.82 1.17
C ASP A 128 -22.99 -10.78 -0.12
N GLY A 129 -22.63 -11.67 -1.06
CA GLY A 129 -23.27 -11.78 -2.38
C GLY A 129 -23.07 -10.60 -3.34
N ARG A 130 -22.27 -9.57 -3.00
CA ARG A 130 -21.98 -8.45 -3.92
C ARG A 130 -20.83 -8.77 -4.87
N ASP A 131 -20.98 -8.34 -6.11
CA ASP A 131 -19.94 -8.45 -7.13
C ASP A 131 -18.65 -7.75 -6.69
N GLY A 132 -17.52 -8.33 -7.07
CA GLY A 132 -16.20 -7.78 -6.73
C GLY A 132 -15.80 -7.93 -5.26
N ASN A 133 -16.66 -8.49 -4.39
CA ASN A 133 -16.31 -8.73 -2.99
C ASN A 133 -15.14 -9.73 -2.89
N ARG A 134 -14.22 -9.45 -1.96
CA ARG A 134 -13.14 -10.35 -1.57
C ARG A 134 -13.21 -10.59 -0.06
N PRO A 135 -12.87 -11.80 0.42
CA PRO A 135 -12.87 -12.14 1.84
C PRO A 135 -11.67 -11.54 2.57
N TRP A 136 -11.45 -10.24 2.37
CA TRP A 136 -10.39 -9.46 3.00
C TRP A 136 -10.99 -8.49 4.00
N PHE A 137 -10.27 -8.27 5.08
CA PHE A 137 -10.60 -7.34 6.14
C PHE A 137 -9.40 -6.46 6.47
N ARG A 138 -9.58 -5.15 6.42
CA ARG A 138 -8.57 -4.17 6.85
C ARG A 138 -8.97 -3.60 8.21
N PHE A 139 -8.07 -3.66 9.17
CA PHE A 139 -8.21 -2.96 10.46
C PHE A 139 -8.19 -1.43 10.23
N PRO A 140 -9.23 -0.66 10.59
CA PRO A 140 -9.14 0.78 10.77
C PRO A 140 -7.87 1.21 11.51
N PHE A 141 -7.24 2.29 11.05
CA PHE A 141 -6.00 2.84 11.60
C PHE A 141 -4.79 1.89 11.55
N LEU A 142 -4.89 0.80 10.77
CA LEU A 142 -3.95 -0.32 10.75
C LEU A 142 -3.68 -0.89 12.15
N ASP A 143 -4.65 -0.77 13.05
CA ASP A 143 -4.50 -1.08 14.47
C ASP A 143 -5.13 -2.44 14.79
N GLU A 144 -4.29 -3.45 14.99
CA GLU A 144 -4.71 -4.79 15.39
C GLU A 144 -4.83 -4.94 16.91
N GLY A 145 -4.87 -3.85 17.69
CA GLY A 145 -5.07 -3.87 19.15
C GLY A 145 -3.95 -3.22 19.94
N GLY A 146 -3.05 -2.48 19.29
CA GLY A 146 -1.93 -1.79 19.91
C GLY A 146 -1.07 -2.75 20.72
N LYS A 147 -0.98 -2.54 22.04
CA LYS A 147 -0.18 -3.39 22.96
C LYS A 147 -0.92 -4.65 23.44
N ASP A 148 -2.21 -4.77 23.15
CA ASP A 148 -3.06 -5.84 23.66
C ASP A 148 -3.06 -7.05 22.71
N LYS A 149 -2.08 -7.95 22.90
CA LYS A 149 -1.94 -9.17 22.10
C LYS A 149 -3.14 -10.11 22.23
N VAL A 150 -3.78 -10.17 23.41
CA VAL A 150 -4.95 -11.03 23.62
C VAL A 150 -6.12 -10.52 22.79
N LYS A 151 -6.35 -9.20 22.77
CA LYS A 151 -7.36 -8.58 21.90
C LYS A 151 -7.04 -8.83 20.42
N ARG A 152 -5.79 -8.63 19.99
CA ARG A 152 -5.34 -8.93 18.62
C ARG A 152 -5.67 -10.36 18.21
N ASP A 153 -5.27 -11.33 19.02
CA ASP A 153 -5.42 -12.76 18.70
C ASP A 153 -6.90 -13.18 18.70
N ALA A 154 -7.72 -12.58 19.55
CA ALA A 154 -9.17 -12.76 19.52
C ALA A 154 -9.79 -12.26 18.20
N ILE A 155 -9.37 -11.10 17.69
CA ILE A 155 -9.87 -10.62 16.40
C ILE A 155 -9.37 -11.48 15.25
N ARG A 156 -8.10 -11.91 15.25
CA ARG A 156 -7.56 -12.83 14.23
C ARG A 156 -8.36 -14.14 14.18
N THR A 157 -8.69 -14.71 15.34
CA THR A 157 -9.54 -15.92 15.45
C THR A 157 -10.94 -15.66 14.89
N ALA A 158 -11.55 -14.53 15.22
CA ALA A 158 -12.87 -14.17 14.70
C ALA A 158 -12.87 -13.95 13.18
N LEU A 159 -11.78 -13.42 12.60
CA LEU A 159 -11.64 -13.32 11.14
C LEU A 159 -11.63 -14.70 10.49
N ASP A 160 -10.87 -15.66 11.03
CA ASP A 160 -10.85 -17.03 10.52
C ASP A 160 -12.23 -17.69 10.59
N GLU A 161 -12.97 -17.51 11.69
CA GLU A 161 -14.35 -18.01 11.85
C GLU A 161 -15.34 -17.37 10.87
N LEU A 162 -15.11 -16.11 10.49
CA LEU A 162 -15.90 -15.39 9.47
C LEU A 162 -15.44 -15.70 8.04
N GLY A 163 -14.38 -16.50 7.86
CA GLY A 163 -13.78 -16.76 6.56
C GLY A 163 -13.14 -15.52 5.92
N LEU A 164 -12.69 -14.57 6.75
CA LEU A 164 -12.01 -13.34 6.34
C LEU A 164 -10.51 -13.45 6.61
N THR A 165 -9.71 -12.80 5.80
CA THR A 165 -8.25 -12.69 5.97
C THR A 165 -7.84 -11.24 6.15
N ASN A 166 -6.74 -10.98 6.85
CA ASN A 166 -6.22 -9.62 7.00
C ASN A 166 -5.80 -9.10 5.62
N GLY A 167 -6.51 -8.10 5.11
CA GLY A 167 -6.15 -7.36 3.92
C GLY A 167 -5.05 -6.36 4.25
N TYR A 168 -3.92 -6.77 4.81
CA TYR A 168 -2.82 -5.90 5.26
C TYR A 168 -2.32 -4.90 4.20
N VAL A 169 -1.49 -3.95 4.65
CA VAL A 169 -0.68 -3.08 3.78
C VAL A 169 0.80 -3.29 4.03
N THR A 170 1.61 -3.07 3.01
CA THR A 170 3.08 -3.13 3.11
C THR A 170 3.73 -1.76 2.95
N ILE A 171 3.02 -0.79 2.37
CA ILE A 171 3.50 0.57 2.16
C ILE A 171 2.43 1.53 2.68
N ASP A 172 2.84 2.41 3.60
CA ASP A 172 2.07 3.58 4.03
C ASP A 172 2.91 4.83 3.74
N ALA A 173 2.27 5.91 3.32
CA ALA A 173 2.91 7.21 3.09
C ALA A 173 2.17 8.36 3.79
N SER A 174 1.25 8.04 4.72
CA SER A 174 0.44 9.01 5.47
C SER A 174 -0.32 9.99 4.58
N ASP A 175 -0.89 9.50 3.47
CA ASP A 175 -1.69 10.29 2.52
C ASP A 175 -2.83 11.05 3.22
N TRP A 176 -3.47 10.42 4.22
CA TRP A 176 -4.51 11.00 5.06
C TRP A 176 -4.06 12.29 5.77
N PHE A 177 -2.79 12.37 6.17
CA PHE A 177 -2.25 13.54 6.86
C PHE A 177 -2.09 14.70 5.86
N TYR A 178 -1.49 14.42 4.70
CA TYR A 178 -1.36 15.40 3.63
C TYR A 178 -2.71 15.92 3.16
N ASP A 179 -3.69 15.04 2.96
CA ASP A 179 -5.05 15.44 2.57
C ASP A 179 -5.74 16.29 3.66
N SER A 180 -5.52 15.96 4.94
CA SER A 180 -6.04 16.75 6.05
C SER A 180 -5.49 18.16 6.06
N GLU A 181 -4.17 18.33 5.96
CA GLU A 181 -3.51 19.64 5.94
C GLU A 181 -3.87 20.45 4.69
N PHE A 182 -3.91 19.78 3.54
CA PHE A 182 -4.37 20.36 2.28
C PHE A 182 -5.79 20.88 2.39
N SER A 183 -6.73 20.03 2.80
CA SER A 183 -8.15 20.37 2.89
C SER A 183 -8.43 21.45 3.93
N LYS A 184 -7.75 21.44 5.08
CA LYS A 184 -7.83 22.52 6.09
C LYS A 184 -7.35 23.85 5.52
N SER A 185 -6.22 23.85 4.82
CA SER A 185 -5.63 25.06 4.23
C SER A 185 -6.50 25.66 3.13
N MET A 186 -7.05 24.81 2.26
CA MET A 186 -8.00 25.21 1.22
C MET A 186 -9.28 25.81 1.84
N ARG A 187 -9.86 25.16 2.85
CA ARG A 187 -11.05 25.68 3.56
C ARG A 187 -10.79 26.98 4.31
N ALA A 188 -9.57 27.18 4.82
CA ALA A 188 -9.15 28.41 5.46
C ALA A 188 -8.85 29.55 4.45
N GLY A 189 -8.95 29.30 3.14
CA GLY A 189 -8.65 30.30 2.11
C GLY A 189 -7.17 30.66 2.01
N LYS A 190 -6.27 29.79 2.49
CA LYS A 190 -4.83 29.99 2.33
C LYS A 190 -4.44 29.89 0.85
N SER A 191 -3.38 30.58 0.45
CA SER A 191 -2.77 30.36 -0.86
C SER A 191 -2.02 29.03 -0.82
N VAL A 192 -2.50 28.06 -1.60
CA VAL A 192 -1.93 26.71 -1.67
C VAL A 192 -1.28 26.53 -3.03
N ASN A 193 0.02 26.20 -3.04
CA ASN A 193 0.72 25.82 -4.26
C ASN A 193 0.38 24.37 -4.62
N ILE A 194 -0.56 24.20 -5.56
CA ILE A 194 -1.05 22.89 -6.00
C ILE A 194 0.06 22.02 -6.60
N ASP A 195 0.95 22.60 -7.42
CA ASP A 195 2.02 21.85 -8.07
C ASP A 195 3.03 21.34 -7.03
N ALA A 196 3.42 22.19 -6.07
CA ALA A 196 4.30 21.78 -4.97
C ALA A 196 3.64 20.74 -4.06
N MET A 197 2.32 20.79 -3.86
CA MET A 197 1.58 19.77 -3.11
C MET A 197 1.61 18.43 -3.83
N LYS A 198 1.34 18.41 -5.14
CA LYS A 198 1.41 17.18 -5.94
C LYS A 198 2.83 16.59 -5.93
N GLU A 199 3.84 17.42 -6.12
CA GLU A 199 5.25 17.00 -6.09
C GLU A 199 5.62 16.40 -4.71
N LEU A 200 5.28 17.09 -3.61
CA LEU A 200 5.52 16.59 -2.26
C LEU A 200 4.81 15.26 -2.01
N PHE A 201 3.56 15.13 -2.43
CA PHE A 201 2.78 13.89 -2.31
C PHE A 201 3.47 12.74 -3.06
N VAL A 202 3.79 12.95 -4.34
CA VAL A 202 4.42 11.92 -5.19
C VAL A 202 5.78 11.49 -4.64
N GLU A 203 6.65 12.44 -4.28
CA GLU A 203 7.95 12.15 -3.69
C GLU A 203 7.82 11.37 -2.36
N SER A 204 6.83 11.72 -1.53
CA SER A 204 6.59 11.01 -0.27
C SER A 204 6.19 9.55 -0.50
N HIS A 205 5.30 9.29 -1.46
CA HIS A 205 4.80 7.94 -1.74
C HIS A 205 5.82 7.05 -2.44
N VAL A 206 6.55 7.58 -3.43
CA VAL A 206 7.64 6.84 -4.08
C VAL A 206 8.77 6.57 -3.08
N GLY A 207 9.14 7.57 -2.28
CA GLY A 207 10.14 7.40 -1.23
C GLY A 207 9.75 6.36 -0.17
N ALA A 208 8.48 6.35 0.25
CA ALA A 208 7.95 5.32 1.14
C ALA A 208 8.05 3.94 0.48
N ALA A 209 7.58 3.78 -0.76
CA ALA A 209 7.63 2.51 -1.48
C ALA A 209 9.04 1.92 -1.52
N GLU A 210 10.06 2.75 -1.83
CA GLU A 210 11.46 2.33 -1.85
C GLU A 210 12.01 1.93 -0.47
N VAL A 211 11.58 2.61 0.60
CA VAL A 211 11.98 2.27 1.97
C VAL A 211 11.37 0.94 2.40
N TYR A 212 10.07 0.74 2.19
CA TYR A 212 9.40 -0.49 2.58
C TYR A 212 9.86 -1.68 1.74
N ASP A 213 10.17 -1.51 0.45
CA ASP A 213 10.79 -2.55 -0.37
C ASP A 213 12.17 -2.95 0.17
N ARG A 214 13.02 -1.98 0.56
CA ARG A 214 14.30 -2.28 1.21
C ARG A 214 14.11 -3.05 2.51
N ILE A 215 13.22 -2.60 3.38
CA ILE A 215 12.91 -3.29 4.65
C ILE A 215 12.43 -4.71 4.38
N ALA A 216 11.54 -4.89 3.41
CA ALA A 216 11.02 -6.20 3.02
C ALA A 216 12.14 -7.10 2.48
N ARG A 217 13.04 -6.60 1.63
CA ARG A 217 14.21 -7.37 1.17
C ARG A 217 15.17 -7.74 2.28
N ASP A 218 15.49 -6.81 3.17
CA ASP A 218 16.42 -7.04 4.29
C ASP A 218 15.86 -8.07 5.29
N THR A 219 14.53 -8.20 5.37
CA THR A 219 13.87 -9.09 6.33
C THR A 219 13.41 -10.40 5.71
N LEU A 220 12.86 -10.39 4.50
CA LEU A 220 12.28 -11.55 3.80
C LEU A 220 13.27 -12.18 2.81
N GLY A 221 14.38 -11.50 2.48
CA GLY A 221 15.31 -11.90 1.42
C GLY A 221 14.76 -11.68 0.01
N ARG A 222 13.62 -11.00 -0.15
CA ARG A 222 12.95 -10.73 -1.44
C ARG A 222 12.06 -9.49 -1.38
N SER A 223 11.75 -8.94 -2.55
CA SER A 223 10.65 -7.97 -2.70
C SER A 223 9.32 -8.73 -2.78
N PRO A 224 8.37 -8.50 -1.85
CA PRO A 224 7.03 -9.05 -1.95
C PRO A 224 6.20 -8.29 -2.99
N ALA A 225 5.07 -8.88 -3.38
CA ALA A 225 4.01 -8.11 -4.01
C ALA A 225 3.47 -7.10 -2.99
N HIS A 226 3.77 -5.82 -3.16
CA HIS A 226 3.41 -4.79 -2.21
C HIS A 226 1.96 -4.32 -2.38
N VAL A 227 1.34 -3.90 -1.28
CA VAL A 227 0.07 -3.18 -1.24
C VAL A 227 0.30 -1.80 -0.65
N MET A 228 0.01 -0.76 -1.43
CA MET A 228 0.06 0.64 -0.99
C MET A 228 -1.29 1.07 -0.42
N LEU A 229 -1.25 1.65 0.78
CA LEU A 229 -2.37 2.33 1.40
C LEU A 229 -2.56 3.71 0.76
N LEU A 230 -3.79 3.97 0.31
CA LEU A 230 -4.30 5.28 -0.05
C LEU A 230 -5.72 5.42 0.52
N HIS A 231 -6.28 6.62 0.45
CA HIS A 231 -7.68 6.91 0.72
C HIS A 231 -8.29 7.59 -0.50
N GLU A 232 -9.60 7.40 -0.71
CA GLU A 232 -10.37 8.10 -1.76
C GLU A 232 -10.55 9.58 -1.40
N SER A 233 -9.46 10.35 -1.40
CA SER A 233 -9.42 11.76 -1.02
C SER A 233 -9.21 12.68 -2.22
N ASP A 234 -9.46 13.97 -2.06
CA ASP A 234 -9.27 14.95 -3.13
C ASP A 234 -7.81 15.04 -3.54
N LEU A 235 -6.91 15.06 -2.55
CA LEU A 235 -5.48 15.11 -2.80
C LEU A 235 -4.99 13.85 -3.51
N THR A 236 -5.43 12.67 -3.07
CA THR A 236 -5.09 11.41 -3.73
C THR A 236 -5.52 11.45 -5.19
N VAL A 237 -6.78 11.81 -5.47
CA VAL A 237 -7.29 11.87 -6.85
C VAL A 237 -6.57 12.92 -7.71
N LEU A 238 -6.19 14.05 -7.11
CA LEU A 238 -5.44 15.10 -7.79
C LEU A 238 -4.01 14.66 -8.18
N ALA A 239 -3.34 13.88 -7.34
CA ALA A 239 -1.94 13.48 -7.52
C ALA A 239 -1.76 12.08 -8.15
N LEU A 240 -2.81 11.24 -8.17
CA LEU A 240 -2.70 9.84 -8.57
C LEU A 240 -2.10 9.61 -9.98
N PRO A 241 -2.45 10.38 -11.02
CA PRO A 241 -1.83 10.21 -12.34
C PRO A 241 -0.30 10.37 -12.30
N ASP A 242 0.19 11.36 -11.56
CA ASP A 242 1.62 11.62 -11.41
C ASP A 242 2.30 10.58 -10.52
N LEU A 243 1.60 10.09 -9.48
CA LEU A 243 2.09 9.00 -8.63
C LEU A 243 2.28 7.71 -9.44
N ILE A 244 1.28 7.32 -10.24
CA ILE A 244 1.36 6.12 -11.09
C ILE A 244 2.54 6.24 -12.07
N LYS A 245 2.66 7.40 -12.71
CA LYS A 245 3.77 7.68 -13.64
C LYS A 245 5.13 7.61 -12.94
N ALA A 246 5.25 8.18 -11.75
CA ALA A 246 6.50 8.21 -10.99
C ALA A 246 6.91 6.82 -10.50
N LEU A 247 5.97 6.02 -9.97
CA LEU A 247 6.22 4.64 -9.57
C LEU A 247 6.69 3.79 -10.77
N LYS A 248 6.02 3.91 -11.93
CA LYS A 248 6.47 3.24 -13.16
C LYS A 248 7.87 3.66 -13.59
N ALA A 249 8.15 4.97 -13.55
CA ALA A 249 9.48 5.51 -13.88
C ALA A 249 10.57 5.02 -12.92
N ASP A 250 10.21 4.75 -11.66
CA ASP A 250 11.08 4.19 -10.64
C ASP A 250 11.16 2.64 -10.71
N GLY A 251 10.55 2.01 -11.71
CA GLY A 251 10.65 0.57 -11.98
C GLY A 251 9.63 -0.29 -11.25
N TRP A 252 8.54 0.29 -10.74
CA TRP A 252 7.44 -0.46 -10.16
C TRP A 252 6.46 -0.96 -11.23
N GLU A 253 6.14 -2.24 -11.16
CA GLU A 253 5.07 -2.87 -11.94
C GLU A 253 3.75 -2.84 -11.14
N PHE A 254 2.71 -2.29 -11.76
CA PHE A 254 1.37 -2.33 -11.18
C PHE A 254 0.72 -3.70 -11.43
N ILE A 255 0.40 -4.39 -10.33
CA ILE A 255 -0.28 -5.69 -10.32
C ILE A 255 -1.70 -5.54 -9.78
N THR A 256 -2.52 -6.58 -9.92
CA THR A 256 -3.86 -6.60 -9.34
C THR A 256 -3.80 -6.77 -7.82
N ALA A 257 -4.81 -6.27 -7.11
CA ALA A 257 -4.95 -6.54 -5.68
C ALA A 257 -5.05 -8.05 -5.39
N ASP A 258 -5.74 -8.80 -6.24
CA ASP A 258 -5.83 -10.27 -6.17
C ASP A 258 -4.44 -10.93 -6.23
N GLU A 259 -3.55 -10.47 -7.11
CA GLU A 259 -2.18 -10.98 -7.18
C GLU A 259 -1.36 -10.59 -5.95
N ALA A 260 -1.50 -9.35 -5.47
CA ALA A 260 -0.77 -8.89 -4.29
C ALA A 260 -1.13 -9.70 -3.03
N TYR A 261 -2.43 -9.95 -2.81
CA TYR A 261 -2.89 -10.74 -1.67
C TYR A 261 -2.66 -12.26 -1.83
N ALA A 262 -2.27 -12.74 -3.01
CA ALA A 262 -1.81 -14.11 -3.21
C ALA A 262 -0.33 -14.33 -2.88
N ASP A 263 0.44 -13.26 -2.63
CA ASP A 263 1.86 -13.35 -2.26
C ASP A 263 2.05 -14.10 -0.93
N PRO A 264 3.11 -14.93 -0.77
CA PRO A 264 3.36 -15.67 0.46
C PRO A 264 3.46 -14.82 1.73
N ILE A 265 3.75 -13.51 1.63
CA ILE A 265 3.75 -12.59 2.78
C ILE A 265 2.39 -12.55 3.49
N ALA A 266 1.29 -12.89 2.79
CA ALA A 266 -0.05 -12.96 3.39
C ALA A 266 -0.18 -13.99 4.54
N LYS A 267 0.79 -14.90 4.69
CA LYS A 267 0.84 -15.89 5.77
C LYS A 267 1.60 -15.39 7.00
N GLU A 268 2.27 -14.25 6.89
CA GLU A 268 3.03 -13.66 8.00
C GLU A 268 2.05 -13.11 9.04
N MET A 269 2.22 -13.51 10.31
CA MET A 269 1.40 -13.07 11.44
C MET A 269 2.29 -12.63 12.59
N PRO A 270 3.05 -11.52 12.44
CA PRO A 270 4.13 -11.19 13.36
C PRO A 270 3.64 -11.03 14.81
N ASP A 271 4.41 -11.52 15.77
CA ASP A 271 4.14 -11.36 17.19
C ASP A 271 4.92 -10.20 17.82
N VAL A 272 4.44 -8.98 17.55
CA VAL A 272 5.08 -7.74 17.99
C VAL A 272 4.51 -7.18 19.29
N PRO A 273 5.31 -6.43 20.09
CA PRO A 273 4.82 -5.75 21.30
C PRO A 273 3.77 -4.65 21.05
N PHE A 274 3.68 -4.16 19.81
CA PHE A 274 2.71 -3.14 19.41
C PHE A 274 2.29 -3.38 17.95
N SER A 275 1.05 -3.83 17.73
CA SER A 275 0.52 -4.22 16.43
C SER A 275 -0.32 -3.10 15.81
N GLN A 276 0.34 -2.01 15.44
CA GLN A 276 -0.25 -0.93 14.64
C GLN A 276 0.75 -0.51 13.56
N GLY A 277 0.31 -0.46 12.30
CA GLY A 277 1.11 -0.06 11.15
C GLY A 277 1.12 -1.10 10.03
N THR A 278 2.11 -0.99 9.14
CA THR A 278 2.24 -1.90 7.99
C THR A 278 2.69 -3.30 8.43
N LEU A 279 2.33 -4.32 7.64
CA LEU A 279 2.84 -5.68 7.84
C LEU A 279 4.37 -5.72 7.73
N THR A 280 4.94 -4.91 6.84
CA THR A 280 6.40 -4.82 6.64
C THR A 280 7.11 -4.29 7.89
N GLU A 281 6.57 -3.27 8.57
CA GLU A 281 7.11 -2.80 9.86
C GLU A 281 7.01 -3.86 10.96
N MET A 282 5.88 -4.57 11.03
CA MET A 282 5.67 -5.60 12.04
C MET A 282 6.63 -6.77 11.85
N ILE A 283 6.80 -7.23 10.61
CA ILE A 283 7.80 -8.24 10.23
C ILE A 283 9.21 -7.78 10.60
N ALA A 284 9.56 -6.54 10.26
CA ALA A 284 10.88 -5.98 10.56
C ALA A 284 11.14 -5.89 12.08
N TRP A 285 10.12 -5.55 12.86
CA TRP A 285 10.23 -5.56 14.32
C TRP A 285 10.45 -6.98 14.84
N GLU A 286 9.64 -7.96 14.44
CA GLU A 286 9.80 -9.34 14.87
C GLU A 286 11.21 -9.89 14.55
N ARG A 287 11.78 -9.48 13.42
CA ARG A 287 13.14 -9.85 12.98
C ARG A 287 14.26 -8.99 13.58
N GLY A 288 13.94 -8.10 14.52
CA GLY A 288 14.92 -7.37 15.31
C GLY A 288 15.55 -6.15 14.62
N MET A 289 14.94 -5.63 13.55
CA MET A 289 15.44 -4.40 12.91
C MET A 289 15.28 -3.17 13.83
N PRO A 290 16.28 -2.26 13.88
CA PRO A 290 16.21 -1.06 14.70
C PRO A 290 15.14 -0.07 14.20
N ALA A 291 14.62 0.73 15.13
CA ALA A 291 13.68 1.82 14.83
C ALA A 291 14.44 3.14 14.50
N PRO A 292 13.82 4.07 13.74
CA PRO A 292 12.50 3.97 13.12
C PRO A 292 12.51 3.03 11.90
N ARG A 293 11.40 2.33 11.68
CA ARG A 293 11.18 1.38 10.56
C ARG A 293 10.23 1.94 9.49
N TRP A 294 10.04 3.26 9.51
CA TRP A 294 9.21 4.00 8.56
C TRP A 294 10.07 5.00 7.77
N TYR A 295 9.53 5.48 6.66
CA TYR A 295 10.14 6.58 5.92
C TYR A 295 9.99 7.91 6.66
N GLY A 296 10.99 8.79 6.58
CA GLY A 296 10.98 10.07 7.29
C GLY A 296 9.76 10.95 7.00
N ARG A 297 9.21 10.89 5.78
CA ARG A 297 8.00 11.67 5.44
C ARG A 297 6.68 11.02 5.87
N ASN A 298 6.73 9.85 6.51
CA ASN A 298 5.60 9.27 7.23
C ASN A 298 5.54 9.77 8.69
N ASP A 299 6.60 10.44 9.17
CA ASP A 299 6.53 11.23 10.40
C ASP A 299 5.74 12.51 10.10
N THR A 300 4.54 12.62 10.68
CA THR A 300 3.63 13.76 10.47
C THR A 300 4.22 15.10 10.88
N ARG A 301 5.21 15.13 11.78
CA ARG A 301 5.98 16.34 12.10
C ARG A 301 6.82 16.80 10.91
N ILE A 302 7.54 15.87 10.27
CA ILE A 302 8.36 16.15 9.08
C ILE A 302 7.46 16.48 7.89
N ALA A 303 6.40 15.69 7.68
CA ALA A 303 5.42 15.94 6.62
C ALA A 303 4.78 17.33 6.76
N GLY A 304 4.41 17.73 7.98
CA GLY A 304 3.81 19.03 8.26
C GLY A 304 4.77 20.20 8.04
N LEU A 305 6.05 20.04 8.41
CA LEU A 305 7.09 21.03 8.11
C LEU A 305 7.26 21.22 6.60
N LEU A 306 7.42 20.13 5.85
CA LEU A 306 7.57 20.17 4.39
C LEU A 306 6.33 20.76 3.70
N PHE A 307 5.13 20.45 4.20
CA PHE A 307 3.88 21.03 3.70
C PHE A 307 3.86 22.55 3.90
N ARG A 308 4.12 23.04 5.12
CA ARG A 308 4.15 24.48 5.40
C ARG A 308 5.17 25.22 4.53
N GLU A 309 6.39 24.68 4.44
CA GLU A 309 7.48 25.28 3.67
C GLU A 309 7.19 25.28 2.16
N ARG A 310 6.92 24.11 1.56
CA ARG A 310 6.83 23.95 0.10
C ARG A 310 5.47 24.34 -0.46
N VAL A 311 4.40 24.06 0.28
CA VAL A 311 3.02 24.17 -0.22
C VAL A 311 2.39 25.50 0.18
N LEU A 312 2.65 25.99 1.40
CA LEU A 312 2.12 27.26 1.89
C LEU A 312 3.12 28.43 1.78
N GLY A 313 4.40 28.16 1.57
CA GLY A 313 5.45 29.19 1.58
C GLY A 313 5.66 29.81 2.95
N GLU A 314 5.27 29.11 4.02
CA GLU A 314 5.45 29.54 5.40
C GLU A 314 6.89 29.27 5.85
N ALA A 315 7.48 30.21 6.60
CA ALA A 315 8.81 30.01 7.16
C ALA A 315 8.81 28.83 8.15
N PRO A 316 9.92 28.05 8.25
CA PRO A 316 10.03 27.02 9.27
C PRO A 316 9.85 27.65 10.65
N GLU A 317 8.97 27.09 11.47
CA GLU A 317 8.85 27.52 12.86
C GLU A 317 10.17 27.19 13.59
N PRO A 318 10.69 28.09 14.44
CA PRO A 318 11.88 27.80 15.22
C PRO A 318 11.64 26.55 16.08
N GLU A 319 12.60 25.63 16.08
CA GLU A 319 12.53 24.44 16.95
C GLU A 319 12.40 24.87 18.42
N GLU A 320 11.32 24.44 19.08
CA GLU A 320 11.15 24.53 20.55
C GLU A 320 11.91 23.42 21.28
#